data_AF-A0A0G3BHJ1-F1
#
_entry.id   AF-A0A0G3BHJ1-F1
#
_cell.length_a   1.000
_cell.length_b   1.000
_cell.length_c   1.000
_cell.angle_alpha   90.00
_cell.angle_beta   90.00
_cell.angle_gamma   90.00
#
_symmetry.space_group_name_H-M   'P 1'
#
loop_
_entity.id
_entity.type
_entity.pdbx_description
1 polymer ?
#
loop_
_entity_poly.entity_id
_entity_poly.type
_entity_poly.pdbx_seq_one_letter_code
_entity_poly.pdbx_strand_id
1 'polypeptide(L)' 'MRRQLYATTYAVFQPQRTDDLRPGAAAFIGQAGEFMEGWEIESGPYAGQRAMLVPMSWALRLAPMSWVPECDLVEVAR' A
#
# COMPACT_ATOMS: atom_id res chain seq x y z
N MET A 1 -11.77 -24.69 3.04
CA MET A 1 -10.97 -23.47 2.76
C MET A 1 -11.73 -22.27 3.31
N ARG A 2 -11.23 -21.61 4.36
CA ARG A 2 -11.82 -20.34 4.83
C ARG A 2 -11.51 -19.29 3.77
N ARG A 3 -12.54 -18.67 3.22
CA ARG A 3 -12.42 -17.51 2.34
C ARG A 3 -11.93 -16.35 3.21
N GLN A 4 -10.62 -16.15 3.26
CA GLN A 4 -10.06 -14.97 3.91
C GLN A 4 -10.46 -13.79 3.04
N LEU A 5 -11.47 -13.04 3.48
CA LEU A 5 -11.82 -11.78 2.87
C LEU A 5 -10.67 -10.85 3.20
N TYR A 6 -9.85 -10.49 2.21
CA TYR A 6 -8.83 -9.47 2.39
C TYR A 6 -9.54 -8.17 2.77
N ALA A 7 -9.15 -7.58 3.91
CA ALA A 7 -9.70 -6.30 4.30
C ALA A 7 -9.28 -5.24 3.27
N THR A 8 -10.18 -4.30 3.00
CA THR A 8 -9.87 -3.12 2.17
C THR A 8 -9.98 -1.89 3.04
N THR A 9 -9.03 -0.97 2.87
CA THR A 9 -8.93 0.27 3.62
C THR A 9 -8.88 1.42 2.64
N TYR A 10 -9.74 2.42 2.85
CA TYR A 10 -9.68 3.66 2.08
C TYR A 10 -8.74 4.63 2.77
N ALA A 11 -7.63 4.97 2.14
CA ALA A 11 -6.57 5.75 2.76
C ALA A 11 -5.87 6.67 1.76
N VAL A 12 -5.07 7.61 2.26
CA VAL A 12 -4.13 8.43 1.49
C VAL A 12 -2.73 7.84 1.58
N PHE A 13 -2.04 7.73 0.45
CA PHE A 13 -0.64 7.35 0.44
C PHE A 13 0.25 8.52 0.89
N GLN A 14 0.86 8.40 2.06
CA GLN A 14 1.79 9.36 2.65
C GLN A 14 3.02 8.61 3.19
N PRO A 15 3.98 8.27 2.31
CA PRO A 15 5.10 7.45 2.73
C PRO A 15 5.98 8.18 3.74
N GLN A 16 6.41 7.47 4.78
CA GLN A 16 7.35 8.01 5.76
C GLN A 16 8.75 8.20 5.16
N ARG A 17 9.05 7.44 4.10
CA ARG A 17 10.31 7.45 3.39
C ARG A 17 10.09 7.52 1.89
N THR A 18 10.81 8.43 1.23
CA THR A 18 10.73 8.61 -0.22
C THR A 18 11.96 8.10 -0.96
N ASP A 19 13.00 7.68 -0.24
CA ASP A 19 14.28 7.25 -0.79
C ASP A 19 14.24 5.84 -1.43
N ASP A 20 13.22 5.04 -1.10
CA ASP A 20 13.02 3.66 -1.59
C ASP A 20 11.74 3.51 -2.44
N LEU A 21 11.29 4.60 -3.06
CA LEU A 21 10.11 4.56 -3.91
C LEU A 21 10.45 3.96 -5.28
N ARG A 22 9.60 3.03 -5.74
CA ARG A 22 9.62 2.55 -7.11
C ARG A 22 9.49 3.73 -8.09
N PRO A 23 10.15 3.71 -9.27
CA PRO A 23 9.95 4.73 -10.30
C PRO A 23 8.47 4.96 -10.60
N GLY A 24 8.06 6.24 -10.60
CA GLY A 24 6.67 6.64 -10.81
C GLY A 24 5.79 6.66 -9.55
N ALA A 25 6.21 6.03 -8.44
CA ALA A 25 5.40 5.98 -7.21
C ALA A 25 5.22 7.36 -6.56
N ALA A 26 6.22 8.25 -6.70
CA ALA A 26 6.16 9.60 -6.17
C ALA A 26 4.95 10.41 -6.69
N ALA A 27 4.44 10.11 -7.89
CA ALA A 27 3.27 10.78 -8.45
C ALA A 27 1.97 10.49 -7.70
N PHE A 28 1.93 9.44 -6.87
CA PHE A 28 0.75 9.02 -6.11
C PHE A 28 0.77 9.50 -4.65
N ILE A 29 1.85 10.15 -4.20
CA ILE A 29 1.90 10.74 -2.86
C ILE A 29 0.77 11.77 -2.69
N GLY A 30 0.03 11.65 -1.59
CA GLY A 30 -1.14 12.49 -1.29
C GLY A 30 -2.43 12.06 -2.00
N GLN A 31 -2.40 11.05 -2.87
CA GLN A 31 -3.61 10.52 -3.49
C GLN A 31 -4.29 9.50 -2.58
N ALA A 32 -5.63 9.47 -2.65
CA ALA A 32 -6.46 8.51 -1.92
C ALA A 32 -6.85 7.33 -2.82
N GLY A 33 -7.09 6.17 -2.22
CA GLY A 33 -7.58 5.00 -2.92
C GLY A 33 -7.95 3.85 -1.99
N GLU A 34 -8.48 2.78 -2.57
CA GLU A 34 -8.74 1.53 -1.86
C GLU A 34 -7.48 0.65 -1.89
N PHE A 35 -6.90 0.43 -0.72
CA PHE A 35 -5.77 -0.46 -0.49
C PHE A 35 -6.27 -1.79 0.04
N MET A 36 -5.67 -2.88 -0.42
CA MET A 36 -6.06 -4.23 0.00
C MET A 36 -4.97 -4.84 0.87
N GLU A 37 -5.35 -5.38 2.02
CA GLU A 37 -4.42 -6.10 2.90
C GLU A 37 -3.83 -7.32 2.16
N GLY A 38 -2.50 -7.43 2.19
CA GLY A 38 -1.74 -8.52 1.58
C GLY A 38 -1.17 -9.47 2.63
N TRP A 39 0.16 -9.40 2.82
CA TRP A 39 0.92 -10.26 3.72
C TRP A 39 1.65 -9.44 4.80
N GLU A 40 2.21 -10.11 5.80
CA GLU A 40 3.12 -9.47 6.77
C GLU A 40 4.53 -9.36 6.18
N ILE A 41 5.17 -8.21 6.34
CA ILE A 41 6.53 -7.97 5.84
C ILE A 41 7.53 -8.65 6.78
N GLU A 42 8.31 -9.60 6.25
CA GLU A 42 9.19 -10.45 7.06
C GLU A 42 10.55 -9.82 7.38
N SER A 43 11.00 -8.83 6.59
CA SER A 43 12.34 -8.26 6.73
C SER A 43 12.45 -6.81 6.24
N GLY A 44 13.52 -6.13 6.66
CA GLY A 44 13.80 -4.74 6.27
C GLY A 44 13.18 -3.70 7.20
N PRO A 45 13.15 -2.42 6.78
CA PRO A 45 12.75 -1.28 7.62
C PRO A 45 11.27 -1.30 8.04
N TYR A 46 10.44 -2.12 7.39
CA TYR A 46 9.00 -2.25 7.65
C TYR A 46 8.63 -3.64 8.17
N ALA A 47 9.59 -4.43 8.65
CA ALA A 47 9.33 -5.76 9.19
C ALA A 47 8.28 -5.72 10.31
N GLY A 48 7.36 -6.68 10.30
CA GLY A 48 6.24 -6.77 11.25
C GLY A 48 5.00 -5.94 10.87
N GLN A 49 5.05 -5.14 9.81
CA GLN A 49 3.90 -4.42 9.29
C GLN A 49 3.16 -5.22 8.21
N ARG A 50 1.91 -4.83 7.92
CA ARG A 50 1.19 -5.33 6.75
C ARG A 50 1.63 -4.65 5.45
N ALA A 51 1.85 -5.46 4.41
CA ALA A 51 1.96 -5.00 3.04
C ALA A 51 0.55 -4.76 2.48
N MET A 52 0.31 -3.53 2.04
CA MET A 52 -0.96 -3.07 1.50
C MET A 52 -0.84 -2.93 -0.01
N LEU A 53 -1.57 -3.74 -0.76
CA LEU A 53 -1.62 -3.67 -2.21
C LEU A 53 -2.25 -2.35 -2.63
N VAL A 54 -1.57 -1.65 -3.55
CA VAL A 54 -2.02 -0.34 -4.03
C VAL A 54 -3.28 -0.47 -4.90
N PRO A 55 -4.08 0.61 -5.05
CA PRO A 55 -5.22 0.63 -5.97
C PRO A 55 -4.86 0.09 -7.35
N MET A 56 -5.75 -0.70 -7.95
CA MET A 56 -5.51 -1.35 -9.25
C MET A 56 -5.11 -0.34 -10.34
N SER A 57 -5.71 0.86 -10.33
CA SER A 57 -5.38 1.94 -11.26
C SER A 57 -3.93 2.44 -11.14
N TRP A 58 -3.34 2.35 -9.96
CA TRP A 58 -1.95 2.68 -9.70
C TRP A 58 -1.03 1.51 -10.07
N ALA A 59 -1.43 0.27 -9.71
CA ALA A 59 -0.67 -0.94 -10.02
C ALA A 59 -0.44 -1.09 -11.54
N LEU A 60 -1.43 -0.75 -12.37
CA LEU A 60 -1.28 -0.73 -13.84
C LEU A 60 -0.22 0.25 -14.35
N ARG A 61 0.12 1.29 -13.58
CA ARG A 61 1.12 2.30 -13.93
C ARG A 61 2.49 2.06 -13.29
N LEU A 62 2.54 1.30 -12.20
CA LEU A 62 3.76 1.01 -11.45
C LEU A 62 4.31 -0.37 -11.83
N ALA A 63 3.58 -1.41 -11.43
CA ALA A 63 3.79 -2.81 -11.76
C ALA A 63 2.67 -3.64 -11.12
N PRO A 64 2.37 -4.82 -11.67
CA PRO A 64 1.50 -5.79 -11.01
C PRO A 64 1.97 -6.06 -9.57
N MET A 65 1.02 -6.18 -8.65
CA MET A 65 1.27 -6.50 -7.23
C MET A 65 2.15 -5.47 -6.49
N SER A 66 2.16 -4.21 -6.94
CA SER A 66 2.80 -3.12 -6.17
C SER A 66 2.12 -2.97 -4.81
N TRP A 67 2.92 -2.78 -3.77
CA TRP A 67 2.47 -2.67 -2.39
C TRP A 67 3.23 -1.55 -1.66
N VAL A 68 2.64 -1.09 -0.55
CA VAL A 68 3.23 -0.13 0.39
C VAL A 68 3.04 -0.67 1.82
N PRO A 69 3.91 -0.36 2.78
CA PRO A 69 3.68 -0.74 4.18
C PRO A 69 2.47 0.03 4.75
N GLU A 70 1.73 -0.56 5.69
CA GLU A 70 0.54 0.07 6.26
C GLU A 70 0.82 1.42 6.93
N CYS A 71 2.03 1.63 7.46
CA CYS A 71 2.41 2.91 8.07
C CYS A 71 2.56 4.07 7.08
N ASP A 72 2.58 3.77 5.78
CA ASP A 72 2.59 4.76 4.70
C ASP A 72 1.16 5.19 4.32
N LEU A 73 0.15 4.67 5.00
CA LEU A 73 -1.25 4.98 4.76
C LEU A 73 -1.84 5.80 5.91
N VAL A 74 -2.55 6.85 5.55
CA VAL A 74 -3.37 7.63 6.49
C VAL A 74 -4.83 7.35 6.17
N GLU A 75 -5.52 6.63 7.06
CA GLU A 75 -6.93 6.32 6.90
C GLU A 75 -7.78 7.59 6.80
N VAL A 76 -8.76 7.56 5.90
CA VAL A 76 -9.72 8.65 5.74
C VAL A 76 -11.07 8.14 6.19
N ALA A 77 -11.70 8.82 7.16
CA ALA A 77 -13.07 8.53 7.55
C ALA A 77 -14.00 8.73 6.34
N ARG A 78 -14.85 7.73 6.07
CA ARG A 78 -15.94 7.81 5.08
C ARG A 78 -17.18 8.45 5.69
#